data_AF-A0A2P4Q3M2-F1
#
_entry.id   AF-A0A2P4Q3M2-F1
#
_cell.length_a   1.000
_cell.length_b   1.000
_cell.length_c   1.000
_cell.angle_alpha   90.00
_cell.angle_beta   90.00
_cell.angle_gamma   90.00
#
_symmetry.space_group_name_H-M   'P 1'
#
loop_
_entity.id
_entity.type
_entity.pdbx_description
1 polymer ?
#
loop_
_entity_poly.entity_id
_entity_poly.type
_entity_poly.pdbx_seq_one_letter_code
_entity_poly.pdbx_strand_id
1 'polypeptide(L)'
;PEVLRGKEYTQASDIYGYGIIAYEICTGFPPYYDIAHDELLAMKICKGLRPKSNYKIPQSIFAIINQCWDADPLKRPNADELYVLVDRLHFEIKFEYSVFYGQVKETD
;
A
#
# COMPACT_ATOMS: atom_id res chain seq x y z
N PRO A 1 0.78 7.43 9.75
CA PRO A 1 0.71 8.92 9.89
C PRO A 1 0.60 9.38 11.35
N GLU A 2 -0.13 8.63 12.16
CA GLU A 2 -0.24 8.75 13.61
C GLU A 2 1.11 8.83 14.33
N VAL A 3 2.09 7.98 13.97
CA VAL A 3 3.45 7.99 14.55
C VAL A 3 4.16 9.33 14.27
N LEU A 4 4.05 9.84 13.03
CA LEU A 4 4.59 11.17 12.66
C LEU A 4 3.91 12.32 13.43
N ARG A 5 2.71 12.11 13.99
CA ARG A 5 2.01 13.07 14.85
C ARG A 5 2.34 12.88 16.34
N GLY A 6 3.30 12.03 16.67
CA GLY A 6 3.67 11.72 18.07
C GLY A 6 2.65 10.84 18.80
N LYS A 7 1.76 10.16 18.09
CA LYS A 7 0.88 9.15 18.70
C LYS A 7 1.62 7.82 18.85
N GLU A 8 1.06 6.96 19.71
CA GLU A 8 1.60 5.63 19.97
C GLU A 8 1.71 4.79 18.70
N TYR A 9 2.77 3.99 18.64
CA TYR A 9 2.98 2.99 17.61
C TYR A 9 2.11 1.77 17.89
N THR A 10 1.46 1.23 16.85
CA THR A 10 0.53 0.09 16.98
C THR A 10 0.72 -0.89 15.84
N GLN A 11 0.07 -2.06 15.92
CA GLN A 11 0.00 -3.00 14.80
C GLN A 11 -0.58 -2.35 13.53
N ALA A 12 -1.53 -1.41 13.66
CA ALA A 12 -2.04 -0.67 12.50
C ALA A 12 -0.95 0.21 11.86
N SER A 13 0.06 0.64 12.63
CA SER A 13 1.23 1.36 12.13
C SER A 13 2.17 0.45 11.34
N ASP A 14 2.35 -0.82 11.76
CA ASP A 14 3.03 -1.85 10.96
C ASP A 14 2.34 -2.06 9.61
N ILE A 15 1.00 -2.19 9.61
CA ILE A 15 0.21 -2.37 8.38
C ILE A 15 0.36 -1.17 7.43
N TYR A 16 0.42 0.05 7.97
CA TYR A 16 0.74 1.24 7.18
C TYR A 16 2.12 1.12 6.53
N GLY A 17 3.14 0.71 7.30
CA GLY A 17 4.49 0.48 6.80
C GLY A 17 4.52 -0.58 5.69
N TYR A 18 3.77 -1.67 5.85
CA TYR A 18 3.60 -2.70 4.82
C TYR A 18 3.06 -2.11 3.52
N GLY A 19 2.01 -1.29 3.56
CA GLY A 19 1.45 -0.65 2.37
C GLY A 19 2.48 0.21 1.62
N ILE A 20 3.33 0.92 2.36
CA ILE A 20 4.41 1.73 1.78
C ILE A 20 5.48 0.85 1.13
N ILE A 21 5.92 -0.23 1.78
CA ILE A 21 6.91 -1.18 1.23
C ILE A 21 6.34 -1.90 0.00
N ALA A 22 5.10 -2.36 0.05
CA ALA A 22 4.43 -3.01 -1.07
C ALA A 22 4.36 -2.09 -2.30
N TYR A 23 4.08 -0.80 -2.09
CA TYR A 23 4.13 0.19 -3.16
C TYR A 23 5.53 0.34 -3.77
N GLU A 24 6.56 0.40 -2.94
CA GLU A 24 7.95 0.46 -3.39
C GLU A 24 8.33 -0.78 -4.21
N ILE A 25 7.93 -1.98 -3.77
CA ILE A 25 8.14 -3.23 -4.52
C ILE A 25 7.47 -3.17 -5.90
N CYS A 26 6.21 -2.72 -5.96
CA CYS A 26 5.47 -2.67 -7.23
C CYS A 26 6.02 -1.63 -8.20
N THR A 27 6.60 -0.53 -7.70
CA THR A 27 7.09 0.56 -8.56
C THR A 27 8.59 0.49 -8.83
N GLY A 28 9.36 -0.17 -7.96
CA GLY A 28 10.82 -0.14 -7.97
C GLY A 28 11.41 1.20 -7.50
N PHE A 29 10.59 2.12 -6.98
CA PHE A 29 11.02 3.45 -6.54
C PHE A 29 10.65 3.69 -5.08
N PRO A 30 11.54 4.32 -4.30
CA PRO A 30 11.19 4.79 -2.97
C PRO A 30 9.93 5.69 -3.01
N PRO A 31 9.06 5.60 -1.99
CA PRO A 31 7.92 6.50 -1.90
C PRO A 31 8.42 7.95 -1.84
N TYR A 32 7.82 8.82 -2.67
CA TYR A 32 8.18 10.24 -2.74
C TYR A 32 9.65 10.49 -3.15
N TYR A 33 10.21 9.67 -4.04
CA TYR A 33 11.61 9.78 -4.50
C TYR A 33 11.99 11.15 -5.08
N ASP A 34 11.01 11.94 -5.52
CA ASP A 34 11.14 13.26 -6.13
C ASP A 34 10.86 14.43 -5.16
N ILE A 35 10.58 14.14 -3.89
CA ILE A 35 10.25 15.14 -2.87
C ILE A 35 11.29 15.09 -1.75
N ALA A 36 11.69 16.24 -1.21
CA ALA A 36 12.55 16.29 -0.03
C ALA A 36 11.88 15.60 1.18
N HIS A 37 12.65 14.77 1.89
CA HIS A 37 12.18 14.02 3.06
C HIS A 37 12.31 14.88 4.32
N ASP A 38 11.49 15.93 4.39
CA ASP A 38 11.49 16.94 5.44
C ASP A 38 10.16 16.97 6.24
N GLU A 39 10.08 17.89 7.21
CA GLU A 39 8.87 18.08 8.01
C GLU A 39 7.64 18.49 7.16
N LEU A 40 7.85 19.17 6.03
CA LEU A 40 6.75 19.53 5.12
C LEU A 40 6.16 18.28 4.47
N LEU A 41 6.98 17.33 4.05
CA LEU A 41 6.52 16.04 3.55
C LEU A 41 5.76 15.28 4.64
N ALA A 42 6.31 15.19 5.86
CA ALA A 42 5.65 14.53 6.99
C ALA A 42 4.25 15.15 7.27
N MET A 43 4.14 16.48 7.25
CA MET A 43 2.85 17.17 7.38
C MET A 43 1.88 16.85 6.24
N LYS A 44 2.35 16.78 4.99
CA LYS A 44 1.50 16.40 3.84
C LYS A 44 1.00 14.96 3.97
N ILE A 45 1.85 14.02 4.38
CA ILE A 45 1.46 12.62 4.65
C ILE A 45 0.37 12.55 5.73
N CYS A 46 0.55 13.34 6.80
CA CYS A 46 -0.44 13.52 7.86
C CYS A 46 -1.73 14.20 7.39
N LYS A 47 -1.73 14.91 6.26
CA LYS A 47 -2.94 15.48 5.64
C LYS A 47 -3.54 14.58 4.56
N GLY A 48 -3.04 13.36 4.41
CA GLY A 48 -3.58 12.38 3.47
C GLY A 48 -2.82 12.27 2.15
N LEU A 49 -1.67 12.95 1.99
CA LEU A 49 -0.82 12.71 0.83
C LEU A 49 -0.41 11.24 0.77
N ARG A 50 -0.58 10.62 -0.39
CA ARG A 50 -0.12 9.26 -0.71
C ARG A 50 0.75 9.29 -1.96
N PRO A 51 1.65 8.32 -2.14
CA PRO A 51 2.39 8.18 -3.38
C PRO A 51 1.41 8.12 -4.56
N LYS A 52 1.67 8.91 -5.61
CA LYS A 52 0.92 8.84 -6.85
C LYS A 52 1.63 7.86 -7.77
N SER A 53 0.92 6.84 -8.24
CA SER A 53 1.45 5.95 -9.27
C SER A 53 0.96 6.40 -10.64
N ASN A 54 1.89 6.72 -11.54
CA ASN A 54 1.66 6.63 -12.99
C ASN A 54 2.08 5.24 -13.52
N TYR A 55 2.57 4.36 -12.64
CA TYR A 55 3.03 3.03 -12.97
C TYR A 55 1.88 2.05 -12.98
N LYS A 56 2.00 1.08 -13.87
CA LYS A 56 1.07 -0.02 -14.02
C LYS A 56 1.21 -0.98 -12.82
N ILE A 57 0.39 -0.79 -11.81
CA ILE A 57 0.23 -1.73 -10.70
C ILE A 57 -1.09 -2.47 -10.92
N PRO A 58 -1.16 -3.81 -10.84
CA PRO A 58 -2.41 -4.54 -10.88
C PRO A 58 -3.42 -3.93 -9.90
N GLN A 59 -4.63 -3.62 -10.38
CA GLN A 59 -5.62 -2.88 -9.61
C GLN A 59 -5.95 -3.59 -8.29
N SER A 60 -5.98 -4.92 -8.27
CA SER A 60 -6.21 -5.72 -7.06
C SER A 60 -5.10 -5.54 -6.01
N ILE A 61 -3.83 -5.44 -6.42
CA ILE A 61 -2.72 -5.16 -5.50
C ILE A 61 -2.82 -3.71 -5.00
N PHE A 62 -3.08 -2.76 -5.91
CA PHE A 62 -3.18 -1.35 -5.53
C PHE A 62 -4.36 -1.09 -4.58
N ALA A 63 -5.45 -1.85 -4.68
CA ALA A 63 -6.54 -1.80 -3.73
C ALA A 63 -6.09 -2.24 -2.32
N ILE A 64 -5.30 -3.31 -2.19
CA ILE A 64 -4.74 -3.75 -0.90
C ILE A 64 -3.80 -2.70 -0.33
N ILE A 65 -2.89 -2.17 -1.15
CA ILE A 65 -1.98 -1.08 -0.74
C ILE A 65 -2.79 0.12 -0.21
N ASN A 66 -3.87 0.49 -0.91
CA ASN A 66 -4.74 1.60 -0.52
C ASN A 66 -5.42 1.39 0.83
N GLN A 67 -5.83 0.17 1.14
CA GLN A 67 -6.39 -0.17 2.45
C GLN A 67 -5.31 -0.14 3.54
N CYS A 68 -4.12 -0.68 3.26
CA CYS A 68 -3.02 -0.73 4.23
C CYS A 68 -2.57 0.67 4.67
N TRP A 69 -2.50 1.63 3.75
CA TRP A 69 -2.03 2.97 4.07
C TRP A 69 -3.14 4.00 4.34
N ASP A 70 -4.35 3.57 4.74
CA ASP A 70 -5.44 4.50 5.07
C ASP A 70 -4.98 5.50 6.17
N ALA A 71 -5.46 6.74 6.07
CA ALA A 71 -5.17 7.77 7.06
C ALA A 71 -5.77 7.44 8.44
N ASP A 72 -6.91 6.75 8.46
CA ASP A 72 -7.57 6.21 9.63
C ASP A 72 -7.03 4.81 9.93
N PRO A 73 -6.31 4.61 11.06
CA PRO A 73 -5.79 3.30 11.44
C PRO A 73 -6.88 2.23 11.59
N LEU A 74 -8.13 2.60 11.90
CA LEU A 74 -9.23 1.67 12.09
C LEU A 74 -9.78 1.09 10.77
N LYS A 75 -9.44 1.70 9.64
CA LYS A 75 -9.83 1.23 8.29
C LYS A 75 -8.79 0.31 7.66
N ARG A 76 -7.62 0.18 8.30
CA ARG A 76 -6.56 -0.71 7.83
C ARG A 76 -6.93 -2.15 8.22
N PRO A 77 -6.60 -3.14 7.37
CA PRO A 77 -6.74 -4.53 7.78
C PRO A 77 -5.83 -4.85 8.96
N ASN A 78 -6.21 -5.79 9.80
CA ASN A 78 -5.24 -6.43 10.70
C ASN A 78 -4.35 -7.43 9.93
N ALA A 79 -3.36 -8.01 10.60
CA ALA A 79 -2.41 -8.92 9.95
C ALA A 79 -3.07 -10.17 9.35
N ASP A 80 -4.09 -10.74 10.01
CA ASP A 80 -4.79 -11.94 9.51
C ASP A 80 -5.65 -11.59 8.28
N GLU A 81 -6.34 -10.45 8.31
CA GLU A 81 -7.11 -9.95 7.17
C GLU A 81 -6.19 -9.67 5.97
N LEU A 82 -5.05 -9.03 6.20
CA LEU A 82 -4.05 -8.77 5.16
C LEU A 82 -3.50 -10.07 4.57
N TYR A 83 -3.20 -11.06 5.42
CA TYR A 83 -2.76 -12.38 4.97
C TYR A 83 -3.80 -13.02 4.03
N VAL A 84 -5.08 -13.02 4.41
CA VAL A 84 -6.16 -13.58 3.58
C VAL A 84 -6.28 -12.86 2.24
N LEU A 85 -6.12 -11.53 2.21
CA LEU A 85 -6.16 -10.76 0.97
C LEU A 85 -5.00 -11.12 0.04
N VAL A 86 -3.78 -11.23 0.57
CA VAL A 86 -2.58 -11.57 -0.22
C VAL A 86 -2.61 -13.03 -0.67
N ASP A 87 -3.00 -13.96 0.19
CA ASP A 87 -3.13 -15.38 -0.13
C ASP A 87 -4.18 -15.62 -1.23
N ARG A 88 -5.28 -14.86 -1.21
CA ARG A 88 -6.26 -14.90 -2.30
C ARG A 88 -5.64 -14.50 -3.64
N LEU A 89 -4.87 -13.42 -3.70
CA LEU A 89 -4.18 -13.03 -4.94
C LEU A 89 -3.15 -14.08 -5.38
N HIS A 90 -2.41 -14.66 -4.42
CA HIS A 90 -1.49 -15.75 -4.68
C HIS A 90 -2.18 -17.01 -5.22
N PHE A 91 -3.43 -17.27 -4.84
CA PHE A 91 -4.24 -18.34 -5.40
C PHE A 91 -4.75 -17.95 -6.80
N GLU A 92 -5.35 -16.77 -6.95
CA GLU A 92 -5.96 -16.30 -8.20
C GLU A 92 -4.96 -16.24 -9.37
N ILE A 93 -3.70 -15.88 -9.12
CA ILE A 93 -2.67 -15.81 -10.16
C ILE A 93 -2.37 -17.18 -10.83
N LYS A 94 -2.79 -18.28 -10.22
CA LYS A 94 -2.61 -19.64 -10.78
C LYS A 94 -3.66 -19.97 -11.85
N PHE A 95 -4.68 -19.14 -12.01
CA PHE A 95 -5.80 -19.36 -12.93
C PHE A 95 -5.83 -18.27 -13.99
N GLU A 96 -5.60 -18.65 -15.26
CA GLU A 96 -5.52 -17.69 -16.38
C GLU A 96 -6.82 -16.93 -16.64
N TYR A 97 -7.96 -17.49 -16.23
CA TYR A 97 -9.28 -16.85 -16.33
C TYR A 97 -9.58 -15.89 -15.16
N SER A 98 -8.72 -15.81 -14.13
CA SER A 98 -8.97 -14.92 -13.01
C SER A 98 -8.80 -13.46 -13.41
N VAL A 99 -9.61 -12.58 -12.81
CA VAL A 99 -9.50 -11.13 -13.04
C VAL A 99 -8.09 -10.65 -12.68
N PHE A 100 -7.52 -11.16 -11.59
CA PHE A 100 -6.19 -10.79 -11.16
C PHE A 100 -5.10 -11.21 -12.16
N TYR A 101 -5.18 -12.41 -12.74
CA TYR A 101 -4.22 -12.84 -13.77
C TYR A 101 -4.24 -11.90 -14.98
N GLY A 102 -5.44 -11.52 -15.45
CA GLY A 102 -5.59 -10.55 -16.54
C GLY A 102 -4.94 -9.21 -16.21
N GLN A 103 -5.16 -8.69 -14.99
CA GLN A 103 -4.52 -7.44 -14.54
C GLN A 103 -2.99 -7.53 -14.57
N VAL A 104 -2.39 -8.61 -14.06
CA VAL A 104 -0.92 -8.77 -14.07
C VAL A 104 -0.38 -8.73 -15.50
N LYS A 105 -1.04 -9.42 -16.45
CA LYS A 105 -0.64 -9.43 -17.85
C LYS A 105 -0.75 -8.08 -18.55
N GLU A 106 -1.70 -7.23 -18.16
CA GLU A 106 -1.84 -5.88 -18.71
C GLU A 106 -0.79 -4.90 -18.18
N THR A 107 -0.25 -5.21 -16.99
CA THR A 107 0.70 -4.37 -16.26
C THR A 107 2.17 -4.75 -16.42
N ASP A 108 2.47 -5.99 -16.80
CA ASP A 108 3.79 -6.44 -17.30
C ASP A 108 4.17 -5.73 -18.62
#